data_AF-A0AAE6ZY70-F1
#
_entry.id   AF-A0AAE6ZY70-F1
#
_cell.length_a   1.000
_cell.length_b   1.000
_cell.length_c   1.000
_cell.angle_alpha   90.00
_cell.angle_beta   90.00
_cell.angle_gamma   90.00
#
_symmetry.space_group_name_H-M   'P 1'
#
loop_
_entity.id
_entity.type
_entity.pdbx_description
1 polymer ?
#
loop_
_entity_poly.entity_id
_entity_poly.type
_entity_poly.pdbx_seq_one_letter_code
_entity_poly.pdbx_strand_id
1 'polypeptide(L)'
;MADDEKSDEHKFMEELEEVVYSYLTKEAAASFKQLREFTETLNEESDRGAALVAAEILCEELAKLIKSKMVNDKKLIKSAFSFNGALGSFSGRIDHAFLLGLLPNALRQDLHLLRAIRNEFAHSTAPKTFETHSIKSRCMELNYYGIGEKGSPPRKVFLRSMTLIFRMIVLRTSKTEHSLIPDDPKNGASEAFVKTLLEGIERTTLDPKILFKDADI
;
A
#
# COMPACT_ATOMS: atom_id res chain seq x y z
N MET A 1 34.35 -16.70 -19.44
CA MET A 1 33.77 -15.44 -19.96
C MET A 1 32.46 -15.12 -19.26
N ALA A 2 31.39 -15.92 -19.34
CA ALA A 2 30.12 -15.61 -18.64
C ALA A 2 30.20 -15.64 -17.08
N ASP A 3 31.10 -16.43 -16.49
CA ASP A 3 31.30 -16.48 -15.02
C ASP A 3 32.16 -15.33 -14.48
N ASP A 4 33.14 -14.82 -15.25
CA ASP A 4 33.94 -13.64 -14.87
C ASP A 4 33.09 -12.36 -14.93
N GLU A 5 32.25 -12.22 -15.95
CA GLU A 5 31.43 -11.02 -16.18
C GLU A 5 30.36 -10.85 -15.08
N LYS A 6 29.78 -11.96 -14.59
CA LYS A 6 28.88 -11.96 -13.42
C LYS A 6 29.60 -11.61 -12.12
N SER A 7 30.86 -12.02 -11.98
CA SER A 7 31.68 -11.70 -10.80
C SER A 7 32.03 -10.21 -10.74
N ASP A 8 32.34 -9.61 -11.88
CA ASP A 8 32.66 -8.18 -11.98
C ASP A 8 31.43 -7.29 -11.79
N GLU A 9 30.27 -7.67 -12.35
CA GLU A 9 29.00 -6.97 -12.10
C GLU A 9 28.61 -7.03 -10.62
N HIS A 10 28.74 -8.19 -9.97
CA HIS A 10 28.40 -8.34 -8.56
C HIS A 10 29.28 -7.46 -7.67
N LYS A 11 30.60 -7.48 -7.92
CA LYS A 11 31.57 -6.64 -7.19
C LYS A 11 31.31 -5.14 -7.41
N PHE A 12 31.01 -4.72 -8.64
CA PHE A 12 30.64 -3.34 -8.94
C PHE A 12 29.38 -2.93 -8.19
N MET A 13 28.37 -3.80 -8.11
CA MET A 13 27.13 -3.54 -7.38
C MET A 13 27.36 -3.43 -5.88
N GLU A 14 28.23 -4.25 -5.28
CA GLU A 14 28.63 -4.14 -3.88
C GLU A 14 29.35 -2.82 -3.59
N GLU A 15 30.33 -2.45 -4.42
CA GLU A 15 31.08 -1.19 -4.28
C GLU A 15 30.15 0.04 -4.46
N LEU A 16 29.27 0.00 -5.46
CA LEU A 16 28.26 1.04 -5.68
C LEU A 16 27.31 1.14 -4.48
N GLU A 17 26.94 0.03 -3.87
CA GLU A 17 26.06 -0.01 -2.71
C GLU A 17 26.72 0.64 -1.49
N GLU A 18 27.99 0.35 -1.20
CA GLU A 18 28.73 1.01 -0.12
C GLU A 18 28.80 2.52 -0.32
N VAL A 19 29.12 2.95 -1.55
CA VAL A 19 29.17 4.36 -1.93
C VAL A 19 27.79 5.00 -1.74
N VAL A 20 26.73 4.42 -2.30
CA VAL A 20 25.37 4.95 -2.20
C VAL A 20 24.93 5.04 -0.74
N TYR A 21 25.16 4.02 0.07
CA TYR A 21 24.79 4.03 1.49
C TYR A 21 25.56 5.08 2.30
N SER A 22 26.79 5.41 1.92
CA SER A 22 27.55 6.48 2.59
C SER A 22 26.89 7.87 2.46
N TYR A 23 26.08 8.09 1.42
CA TYR A 23 25.39 9.36 1.16
C TYR A 23 23.93 9.39 1.63
N LEU A 24 23.40 8.28 2.13
CA LEU A 24 21.98 8.17 2.50
C LEU A 24 21.76 8.34 4.00
N THR A 25 20.57 8.86 4.37
CA THR A 25 20.12 8.79 5.75
C THR A 25 19.89 7.32 6.16
N LYS A 26 19.90 7.02 7.46
CA LYS A 26 19.67 5.66 7.98
C LYS A 26 18.34 5.10 7.48
N GLU A 27 17.30 5.92 7.44
CA GLU A 27 15.96 5.55 6.97
C GLU A 27 15.96 5.25 5.48
N ALA A 28 16.66 6.07 4.68
CA ALA A 28 16.76 5.83 3.25
C ALA A 28 17.55 4.55 2.95
N ALA A 29 18.69 4.33 3.62
CA ALA A 29 19.50 3.11 3.49
C ALA A 29 18.71 1.85 3.85
N ALA A 30 17.98 1.86 4.98
CA ALA A 30 17.12 0.74 5.37
C ALA A 30 16.04 0.44 4.32
N SER A 31 15.46 1.48 3.71
CA SER A 31 14.44 1.33 2.68
C SER A 31 15.00 0.78 1.35
N PHE A 32 16.24 1.16 0.99
CA PHE A 32 16.93 0.57 -0.16
C PHE A 32 17.30 -0.90 0.08
N LYS A 33 17.75 -1.24 1.29
CA LYS A 33 18.01 -2.61 1.68
C LYS A 33 16.78 -3.51 1.51
N GLN A 34 15.62 -3.06 1.98
CA GLN A 34 14.34 -3.77 1.79
C GLN A 34 13.98 -3.97 0.31
N LEU A 35 14.20 -2.94 -0.52
CA LEU A 35 13.94 -3.01 -1.96
C LEU A 35 14.83 -4.06 -2.64
N ARG A 36 16.11 -4.10 -2.25
CA ARG A 36 17.09 -5.06 -2.77
C ARG A 36 16.71 -6.49 -2.37
N GLU A 37 16.50 -6.74 -1.07
CA GLU A 37 16.10 -8.05 -0.55
C GLU A 37 14.83 -8.57 -1.25
N PHE A 38 13.85 -7.70 -1.45
CA PHE A 38 12.64 -8.02 -2.21
C PHE A 38 12.95 -8.41 -3.66
N THR A 39 13.79 -7.64 -4.34
CA THR A 39 14.15 -7.88 -5.75
C THR A 39 14.95 -9.17 -5.93
N GLU A 40 15.92 -9.43 -5.04
CA GLU A 40 16.70 -10.67 -5.01
C GLU A 40 15.80 -11.88 -4.80
N THR A 41 14.92 -11.81 -3.80
CA THR A 41 13.93 -12.87 -3.52
C THR A 41 13.13 -13.23 -4.77
N LEU A 42 12.61 -12.24 -5.51
CA LEU A 42 11.81 -12.53 -6.71
C LEU A 42 12.65 -13.06 -7.88
N ASN A 43 13.92 -12.65 -7.99
CA ASN A 43 14.81 -13.09 -9.05
C ASN A 43 15.17 -14.58 -8.93
N GLU A 44 15.40 -15.05 -7.70
CA GLU A 44 15.77 -16.43 -7.39
C GLU A 44 14.60 -17.41 -7.57
N GLU A 45 13.37 -16.91 -7.53
CA GLU A 45 12.17 -17.71 -7.64
C GLU A 45 11.84 -18.17 -9.06
N SER A 46 11.16 -19.32 -9.17
CA SER A 46 10.52 -19.72 -10.44
C SER A 46 9.48 -18.70 -10.92
N ASP A 47 8.96 -18.80 -12.15
CA ASP A 47 7.87 -17.92 -12.62
C ASP A 47 6.64 -17.95 -11.69
N ARG A 48 6.25 -19.17 -11.30
CA ARG A 48 5.17 -19.39 -10.33
C ARG A 48 5.53 -18.82 -8.96
N GLY A 49 6.75 -19.11 -8.49
CA GLY A 49 7.25 -18.65 -7.20
C GLY A 49 7.24 -17.13 -7.09
N ALA A 50 7.80 -16.44 -8.08
CA ALA A 50 7.88 -14.98 -8.12
C ALA A 50 6.50 -14.33 -8.03
N ALA A 51 5.50 -14.86 -8.75
CA ALA A 51 4.13 -14.34 -8.68
C ALA A 51 3.45 -14.57 -7.32
N LEU A 52 3.65 -15.75 -6.72
CA LEU A 52 3.08 -16.09 -5.40
C LEU A 52 3.73 -15.26 -4.29
N VAL A 53 5.07 -15.20 -4.27
CA VAL A 53 5.86 -14.48 -3.27
C VAL A 53 5.63 -12.98 -3.37
N ALA A 54 5.63 -12.41 -4.59
CA ALA A 54 5.32 -10.99 -4.77
C ALA A 54 3.94 -10.61 -4.23
N ALA A 55 2.92 -11.44 -4.50
CA ALA A 55 1.56 -11.19 -4.02
C ALA A 55 1.46 -11.25 -2.49
N GLU A 56 2.13 -12.21 -1.85
CA GLU A 56 2.14 -12.34 -0.39
C GLU A 56 2.83 -11.14 0.26
N ILE A 57 4.04 -10.80 -0.20
CA ILE A 57 4.80 -9.66 0.35
C ILE A 57 4.04 -8.35 0.14
N LEU A 58 3.53 -8.09 -1.07
CA LEU A 58 2.79 -6.86 -1.35
C LEU A 58 1.46 -6.78 -0.60
N CYS A 59 0.81 -7.92 -0.33
CA CYS A 59 -0.37 -7.97 0.53
C CYS A 59 -0.05 -7.52 1.97
N GLU A 60 1.10 -7.92 2.51
CA GLU A 60 1.57 -7.51 3.83
C GLU A 60 2.05 -6.06 3.86
N GLU A 61 2.74 -5.57 2.84
CA GLU A 61 3.11 -4.15 2.72
C GLU A 61 1.88 -3.25 2.62
N LEU A 62 0.83 -3.66 1.88
CA LEU A 62 -0.45 -2.95 1.89
C LEU A 62 -1.09 -2.93 3.28
N ALA A 63 -0.99 -4.02 4.04
CA ALA A 63 -1.50 -4.01 5.41
C ALA A 63 -0.75 -3.03 6.30
N LYS A 64 0.59 -2.95 6.18
CA LYS A 64 1.40 -1.95 6.88
C LYS A 64 0.97 -0.53 6.49
N LEU A 65 0.81 -0.26 5.20
CA LEU A 65 0.35 1.03 4.68
C LEU A 65 -1.02 1.43 5.25
N ILE A 66 -2.02 0.55 5.16
CA ILE A 66 -3.36 0.85 5.67
C ILE A 66 -3.32 1.08 7.20
N LYS A 67 -2.62 0.22 7.94
CA LYS A 67 -2.46 0.36 9.40
C LYS A 67 -1.81 1.69 9.79
N SER A 68 -0.83 2.16 9.01
CA SER A 68 -0.19 3.46 9.24
C SER A 68 -1.16 4.64 9.10
N LYS A 69 -2.25 4.49 8.34
CA LYS A 69 -3.30 5.52 8.21
C LYS A 69 -4.41 5.41 9.26
N MET A 70 -4.69 4.21 9.76
CA MET A 70 -5.79 3.98 10.69
C MET A 70 -5.56 4.64 12.05
N VAL A 71 -6.63 4.82 12.83
CA VAL A 71 -6.53 5.10 14.26
C VAL A 71 -5.75 3.96 14.92
N ASN A 72 -4.87 4.29 15.88
CA ASN A 72 -4.02 3.32 16.57
C ASN A 72 -4.78 2.49 17.64
N ASP A 73 -5.85 1.80 17.23
CA ASP A 73 -6.55 0.80 18.05
C ASP A 73 -6.07 -0.59 17.66
N LYS A 74 -5.16 -1.14 18.47
CA LYS A 74 -4.54 -2.46 18.21
C LYS A 74 -5.58 -3.60 18.14
N LYS A 75 -6.65 -3.54 18.94
CA LYS A 75 -7.64 -4.63 19.02
C LYS A 75 -8.54 -4.61 17.78
N LEU A 76 -9.04 -3.42 17.41
CA LEU A 76 -9.89 -3.27 16.24
C LEU A 76 -9.11 -3.53 14.95
N ILE A 77 -7.86 -3.04 14.85
CA ILE A 77 -6.97 -3.36 13.73
C ILE A 77 -6.77 -4.87 13.62
N LYS A 78 -6.47 -5.57 14.71
CA LYS A 78 -6.28 -7.04 14.67
C LYS A 78 -7.54 -7.75 14.17
N SER A 79 -8.72 -7.32 14.60
CA SER A 79 -10.00 -7.87 14.13
C SER A 79 -10.23 -7.62 12.64
N ALA A 80 -10.00 -6.39 12.18
CA ALA A 80 -10.21 -5.98 10.80
C ALA A 80 -9.33 -6.75 9.80
N PHE A 81 -8.08 -7.07 10.18
CA PHE A 81 -7.14 -7.82 9.35
C PHE A 81 -7.16 -9.34 9.57
N SER A 82 -8.08 -9.85 10.40
CA SER A 82 -8.28 -11.29 10.54
C SER A 82 -8.80 -11.89 9.23
N PHE A 83 -8.68 -13.21 9.07
CA PHE A 83 -9.10 -13.92 7.84
C PHE A 83 -10.54 -13.59 7.40
N ASN A 84 -11.47 -13.49 8.36
CA ASN A 84 -12.88 -13.13 8.11
C ASN A 84 -13.16 -11.63 8.32
N GLY A 85 -12.14 -10.81 8.55
CA GLY A 85 -12.27 -9.38 8.76
C GLY A 85 -12.41 -8.60 7.45
N ALA A 86 -12.84 -7.34 7.57
CA ALA A 86 -13.05 -6.44 6.42
C ALA A 86 -11.80 -6.25 5.52
N LEU A 87 -10.60 -6.43 6.09
CA LEU A 87 -9.31 -6.31 5.41
C LEU A 87 -8.52 -7.64 5.43
N GLY A 88 -9.23 -8.76 5.58
CA GLY A 88 -8.63 -10.11 5.58
C GLY A 88 -8.14 -10.56 4.20
N SER A 89 -8.78 -10.11 3.13
CA SER A 89 -8.43 -10.50 1.75
C SER A 89 -7.49 -9.51 1.06
N PHE A 90 -6.66 -10.00 0.14
CA PHE A 90 -5.78 -9.14 -0.66
C PHE A 90 -6.57 -8.11 -1.48
N SER A 91 -7.66 -8.52 -2.14
CA SER A 91 -8.54 -7.59 -2.87
C SER A 91 -9.14 -6.51 -1.97
N GLY A 92 -9.59 -6.90 -0.76
CA GLY A 92 -10.12 -5.96 0.22
C GLY A 92 -9.08 -4.90 0.60
N ARG A 93 -7.83 -5.30 0.86
CA ARG A 93 -6.73 -4.38 1.14
C ARG A 93 -6.45 -3.43 -0.03
N ILE A 94 -6.40 -3.95 -1.27
CA ILE A 94 -6.17 -3.14 -2.47
C ILE A 94 -7.22 -2.03 -2.61
N ASP A 95 -8.51 -2.40 -2.54
CA ASP A 95 -9.58 -1.44 -2.78
C ASP A 95 -9.72 -0.43 -1.63
N HIS A 96 -9.52 -0.84 -0.37
CA HIS A 96 -9.58 0.08 0.77
C HIS A 96 -8.38 1.04 0.79
N ALA A 97 -7.17 0.59 0.43
CA ALA A 97 -6.03 1.48 0.33
C ALA A 97 -6.27 2.59 -0.72
N PHE A 98 -6.94 2.26 -1.83
CA PHE A 98 -7.36 3.26 -2.81
C PHE A 98 -8.45 4.20 -2.27
N LEU A 99 -9.50 3.67 -1.63
CA LEU A 99 -10.58 4.48 -1.04
C LEU A 99 -10.07 5.46 0.02
N LEU A 100 -9.01 5.09 0.74
CA LEU A 100 -8.34 5.95 1.73
C LEU A 100 -7.36 6.96 1.10
N GLY A 101 -7.24 7.01 -0.23
CA GLY A 101 -6.32 7.91 -0.94
C GLY A 101 -4.84 7.55 -0.81
N LEU A 102 -4.52 6.32 -0.39
CA LEU A 102 -3.15 5.86 -0.18
C LEU A 102 -2.50 5.41 -1.49
N LEU A 103 -3.30 4.99 -2.49
CA LEU A 103 -2.81 4.53 -3.79
C LEU A 103 -3.39 5.38 -4.93
N PRO A 104 -2.62 5.66 -6.00
CA PRO A 104 -3.20 6.11 -7.27
C PRO A 104 -3.96 4.97 -7.96
N ASN A 105 -4.91 5.31 -8.84
CA ASN A 105 -5.75 4.31 -9.51
C ASN A 105 -4.94 3.31 -10.37
N ALA A 106 -3.88 3.77 -11.05
CA ALA A 106 -3.00 2.90 -11.82
C ALA A 106 -2.33 1.84 -10.92
N LEU A 107 -1.94 2.20 -9.69
CA LEU A 107 -1.28 1.26 -8.77
C LEU A 107 -2.29 0.24 -8.23
N ARG A 108 -3.53 0.67 -7.99
CA ARG A 108 -4.65 -0.24 -7.68
C ARG A 108 -4.89 -1.24 -8.82
N GLN A 109 -4.89 -0.78 -10.06
CA GLN A 109 -5.07 -1.66 -11.23
C GLN A 109 -3.95 -2.70 -11.33
N ASP A 110 -2.69 -2.28 -11.19
CA ASP A 110 -1.54 -3.17 -11.23
C ASP A 110 -1.56 -4.22 -10.11
N LEU A 111 -2.01 -3.86 -8.90
CA LEU A 111 -2.17 -4.81 -7.80
C LEU A 111 -3.28 -5.85 -8.07
N HIS A 112 -4.37 -5.46 -8.74
CA HIS A 112 -5.39 -6.41 -9.20
C HIS A 112 -4.89 -7.29 -10.36
N LEU A 113 -4.03 -6.76 -11.24
CA LEU A 113 -3.34 -7.57 -12.26
C LEU A 113 -2.42 -8.60 -11.61
N LEU A 114 -1.63 -8.22 -10.61
CA LEU A 114 -0.83 -9.14 -9.79
C LEU A 114 -1.71 -10.23 -9.17
N ARG A 115 -2.83 -9.86 -8.55
CA ARG A 115 -3.78 -10.82 -7.97
C ARG A 115 -4.29 -11.81 -9.03
N ALA A 116 -4.60 -11.34 -10.23
CA ALA A 116 -5.05 -12.20 -11.33
C ALA A 116 -3.93 -13.13 -11.82
N ILE A 117 -2.71 -12.62 -12.02
CA ILE A 117 -1.53 -13.40 -12.39
C ILE A 117 -1.25 -14.49 -11.35
N ARG A 118 -1.20 -14.12 -10.07
CA ARG A 118 -1.01 -15.04 -8.94
C ARG A 118 -2.05 -16.14 -8.95
N ASN A 119 -3.33 -15.80 -9.14
CA ASN A 119 -4.40 -16.78 -9.13
C ASN A 119 -4.29 -17.75 -10.31
N GLU A 120 -3.88 -17.27 -11.48
CA GLU A 120 -3.66 -18.15 -12.63
C GLU A 120 -2.52 -19.15 -12.38
N PHE A 121 -1.43 -18.71 -11.74
CA PHE A 121 -0.35 -19.60 -11.31
C PHE A 121 -0.76 -20.56 -10.19
N ALA A 122 -1.59 -20.12 -9.25
CA ALA A 122 -1.99 -20.91 -8.08
C ALA A 122 -2.99 -22.01 -8.42
N HIS A 123 -3.91 -21.75 -9.35
CA HIS A 123 -5.03 -22.65 -9.69
C HIS A 123 -4.75 -23.52 -10.94
N SER A 124 -3.58 -23.40 -11.57
CA SER A 124 -3.19 -24.23 -12.71
C SER A 124 -2.58 -25.55 -12.25
N THR A 125 -3.12 -26.66 -12.75
CA THR A 125 -2.52 -28.00 -12.60
C THR A 125 -1.41 -28.25 -13.63
N ALA A 126 -1.47 -27.58 -14.79
CA ALA A 126 -0.42 -27.63 -15.79
C ALA A 126 0.69 -26.61 -15.49
N PRO A 127 1.97 -26.90 -15.83
CA PRO A 127 3.04 -25.93 -15.76
C PRO A 127 2.72 -24.69 -16.61
N LYS A 128 2.80 -23.52 -15.98
CA LYS A 128 2.68 -22.20 -16.64
C LYS A 128 3.95 -21.40 -16.40
N THR A 129 4.25 -20.53 -17.35
CA THR A 129 5.33 -19.55 -17.28
C THR A 129 4.79 -18.16 -17.58
N PHE A 130 5.59 -17.12 -17.40
CA PHE A 130 5.24 -15.77 -17.82
C PHE A 130 5.04 -15.62 -19.34
N GLU A 131 5.48 -16.58 -20.15
CA GLU A 131 5.22 -16.61 -21.60
C GLU A 131 3.84 -17.19 -21.95
N THR A 132 3.13 -17.77 -20.99
CA THR A 132 1.73 -18.20 -21.18
C THR A 132 0.90 -17.02 -21.65
N HIS A 133 0.19 -17.15 -22.77
CA HIS A 133 -0.49 -16.03 -23.46
C HIS A 133 -1.31 -15.12 -22.53
N SER A 134 -2.13 -15.70 -21.66
CA SER A 134 -2.95 -14.98 -20.67
C SER A 134 -2.13 -14.22 -19.62
N ILE A 135 -1.08 -14.85 -19.08
CA ILE A 135 -0.19 -14.23 -18.08
C ILE A 135 0.63 -13.11 -18.74
N LYS A 136 1.18 -13.39 -19.93
CA LYS A 136 1.92 -12.44 -20.74
C LYS A 136 1.10 -11.18 -21.03
N SER A 137 -0.15 -11.32 -21.45
CA SER A 137 -1.05 -10.18 -21.68
C SER A 137 -1.14 -9.30 -20.44
N ARG A 138 -1.41 -9.91 -19.27
CA ARG A 138 -1.52 -9.19 -18.01
C ARG A 138 -0.23 -8.49 -17.60
N CYS A 139 0.94 -9.10 -17.85
CA CYS A 139 2.22 -8.45 -17.61
C CYS A 139 2.40 -7.20 -18.47
N MET A 140 1.92 -7.21 -19.72
CA MET A 140 2.01 -6.07 -20.63
C MET A 140 0.98 -4.98 -20.35
N GLU A 141 -0.04 -5.27 -19.53
CA GLU A 141 -1.04 -4.30 -19.06
C GLU A 141 -0.59 -3.53 -17.81
N LEU A 142 0.52 -3.93 -17.19
CA LEU A 142 1.06 -3.24 -16.00
C LEU A 142 1.49 -1.81 -16.36
N ASN A 143 1.11 -0.85 -15.52
CA ASN A 143 1.39 0.57 -15.73
C ASN A 143 2.76 0.97 -15.17
N TYR A 144 3.21 0.32 -14.09
CA TYR A 144 4.40 0.70 -13.34
C TYR A 144 5.57 -0.27 -13.56
N TYR A 145 6.20 -0.31 -14.74
CA TYR A 145 7.35 -1.20 -15.00
C TYR A 145 8.71 -0.48 -15.18
N GLY A 146 8.77 0.82 -14.87
CA GLY A 146 9.99 1.64 -14.91
C GLY A 146 10.50 1.95 -16.33
N ILE A 147 11.77 2.39 -16.43
CA ILE A 147 12.46 2.57 -17.71
C ILE A 147 12.89 1.18 -18.20
N GLY A 148 12.32 0.72 -19.31
CA GLY A 148 12.66 -0.55 -19.93
C GLY A 148 12.55 -0.49 -21.45
N GLU A 149 13.34 -1.32 -22.13
CA GLU A 149 13.24 -1.47 -23.57
C GLU A 149 11.86 -1.95 -23.99
N LYS A 150 11.32 -1.36 -25.06
CA LYS A 150 10.12 -1.87 -25.73
C LYS A 150 10.35 -3.33 -26.10
N GLY A 151 9.40 -4.21 -25.75
CA GLY A 151 9.51 -5.64 -26.03
C GLY A 151 10.31 -6.44 -25.01
N SER A 152 10.59 -5.89 -23.82
CA SER A 152 11.18 -6.64 -22.71
C SER A 152 10.40 -7.95 -22.43
N PRO A 153 11.08 -9.08 -22.11
CA PRO A 153 10.42 -10.32 -21.75
C PRO A 153 9.39 -10.15 -20.61
N PRO A 154 8.26 -10.87 -20.61
CA PRO A 154 7.17 -10.67 -19.65
C PRO A 154 7.62 -10.83 -18.20
N ARG A 155 8.54 -11.77 -17.91
CA ARG A 155 9.15 -11.93 -16.58
C ARG A 155 9.90 -10.65 -16.14
N LYS A 156 10.70 -10.06 -17.01
CA LYS A 156 11.44 -8.81 -16.69
C LYS A 156 10.47 -7.65 -16.43
N VAL A 157 9.40 -7.55 -17.22
CA VAL A 157 8.34 -6.55 -17.01
C VAL A 157 7.67 -6.75 -15.65
N PHE A 158 7.29 -7.99 -15.32
CA PHE A 158 6.70 -8.34 -14.04
C PHE A 158 7.61 -7.96 -12.87
N LEU A 159 8.87 -8.40 -12.88
CA LEU A 159 9.82 -8.16 -11.78
C LEU A 159 10.06 -6.67 -11.55
N ARG A 160 10.35 -5.90 -12.61
CA ARG A 160 10.49 -4.44 -12.52
C ARG A 160 9.23 -3.80 -11.94
N SER A 161 8.06 -4.31 -12.33
CA SER A 161 6.80 -3.78 -11.82
C SER A 161 6.63 -4.03 -10.34
N MET A 162 6.85 -5.25 -9.90
CA MET A 162 6.74 -5.59 -8.49
C MET A 162 7.71 -4.76 -7.65
N THR A 163 8.95 -4.60 -8.10
CA THR A 163 9.96 -3.76 -7.42
C THR A 163 9.51 -2.30 -7.31
N LEU A 164 8.96 -1.71 -8.38
CA LEU A 164 8.49 -0.33 -8.35
C LEU A 164 7.25 -0.16 -7.45
N ILE A 165 6.29 -1.10 -7.53
CA ILE A 165 5.09 -1.12 -6.69
C ILE A 165 5.47 -1.23 -5.21
N PHE A 166 6.37 -2.15 -4.86
CA PHE A 166 6.90 -2.30 -3.51
C PHE A 166 7.52 -0.99 -3.03
N ARG A 167 8.38 -0.37 -3.83
CA ARG A 167 9.02 0.91 -3.52
C ARG A 167 7.99 2.01 -3.25
N MET A 168 6.96 2.12 -4.10
CA MET A 168 5.91 3.11 -3.95
C MET A 168 5.10 2.92 -2.66
N ILE A 169 4.77 1.68 -2.30
CA ILE A 169 4.04 1.37 -1.06
C ILE A 169 4.92 1.71 0.15
N VAL A 170 6.17 1.25 0.20
CA VAL A 170 7.09 1.52 1.32
C VAL A 170 7.31 3.04 1.51
N LEU A 171 7.53 3.78 0.43
CA LEU A 171 7.68 5.24 0.48
C LEU A 171 6.40 5.95 0.91
N ARG A 172 5.23 5.44 0.52
CA ARG A 172 3.97 6.02 0.96
C ARG A 172 3.74 5.73 2.45
N THR A 173 4.03 4.52 2.91
CA THR A 173 3.90 4.13 4.32
C THR A 173 4.74 5.01 5.23
N SER A 174 6.00 5.30 4.85
CA SER A 174 6.87 6.15 5.67
C SER A 174 6.42 7.62 5.78
N LYS A 175 5.59 8.08 4.85
CA LYS A 175 5.01 9.44 4.83
C LYS A 175 3.58 9.50 5.35
N THR A 176 3.00 8.37 5.73
CA THR A 176 1.61 8.29 6.16
C THR A 176 1.53 8.34 7.68
N GLU A 177 0.63 9.17 8.19
CA GLU A 177 0.38 9.34 9.61
C GLU A 177 -0.95 8.73 10.03
N HIS A 178 -1.01 8.26 11.28
CA HIS A 178 -2.21 7.74 11.88
C HIS A 178 -3.33 8.77 11.90
N SER A 179 -4.56 8.32 11.64
CA SER A 179 -5.73 9.17 11.81
C SER A 179 -5.96 9.44 13.29
N LEU A 180 -6.33 10.68 13.61
CA LEU A 180 -6.71 11.08 14.95
C LEU A 180 -8.18 10.72 15.20
N ILE A 181 -8.48 10.34 16.43
CA ILE A 181 -9.87 10.28 16.90
C ILE A 181 -10.25 11.72 17.26
N PRO A 182 -11.36 12.28 16.73
CA PRO A 182 -11.87 13.55 17.22
C PRO A 182 -12.15 13.47 18.72
N ASP A 183 -11.88 14.55 19.46
CA ASP A 183 -12.27 14.62 20.86
C ASP A 183 -13.78 14.43 20.99
N ASP A 184 -14.20 13.70 22.02
CA ASP A 184 -15.61 13.73 22.43
C ASP A 184 -16.00 15.18 22.68
N PRO A 185 -17.23 15.60 22.30
CA PRO A 185 -17.69 16.94 22.60
C PRO A 185 -17.59 17.15 24.11
N LYS A 186 -16.71 18.07 24.53
CA LYS A 186 -16.66 18.50 25.93
C LYS A 186 -18.06 19.00 26.27
N ASN A 187 -18.61 18.59 27.42
CA ASN A 187 -19.95 19.03 27.86
C ASN A 187 -20.13 20.55 27.71
N GLY A 188 -19.07 21.34 27.93
CA GLY A 188 -19.07 22.80 27.77
C GLY A 188 -19.02 23.35 26.35
N ALA A 189 -18.61 22.60 25.32
CA ALA A 189 -18.56 23.10 23.94
C ALA A 189 -19.97 23.17 23.32
N SER A 190 -20.78 22.14 23.58
CA SER A 190 -22.20 22.13 23.26
C SER A 190 -22.94 23.21 24.05
N GLU A 191 -22.66 23.36 25.35
CA GLU A 191 -23.24 24.42 26.18
C GLU A 191 -22.83 25.82 25.71
N ALA A 192 -21.57 26.04 25.33
CA ALA A 192 -21.09 27.32 24.81
C ALA A 192 -21.76 27.67 23.47
N PHE A 193 -21.87 26.70 22.56
CA PHE A 193 -22.60 26.87 21.31
C PHE A 193 -24.08 27.18 21.55
N VAL A 194 -24.74 26.42 22.43
CA VAL A 194 -26.15 26.66 22.82
C VAL A 194 -26.31 28.04 23.44
N LYS A 195 -25.41 28.47 24.33
CA LYS A 195 -25.42 29.81 24.93
C LYS A 195 -25.26 30.92 23.89
N THR A 196 -24.28 30.79 22.98
CA THR A 196 -24.10 31.76 21.88
C THR A 196 -25.32 31.80 20.97
N LEU A 197 -25.95 30.65 20.71
CA LEU A 197 -27.18 30.57 19.92
C LEU A 197 -28.34 31.28 20.62
N LEU A 198 -28.50 31.08 21.93
CA LEU A 198 -29.52 31.75 22.75
C LEU A 198 -29.31 33.27 22.81
N GLU A 199 -28.09 33.74 23.04
CA GLU A 199 -27.74 35.18 23.00
C GLU A 199 -28.05 35.80 21.62
N GLY A 200 -27.89 35.02 20.54
CA GLY A 200 -28.29 35.42 19.19
C GLY A 200 -29.81 35.51 19.01
N ILE A 201 -30.55 34.52 19.52
CA ILE A 201 -32.02 34.47 19.47
C ILE A 201 -32.64 35.62 20.28
N GLU A 202 -32.10 35.95 21.45
CA GLU A 202 -32.56 37.07 22.29
C GLU A 202 -32.48 38.43 21.58
N ARG A 203 -31.63 38.57 20.56
CA ARG A 203 -31.53 39.78 19.72
C ARG A 203 -32.56 39.82 18.59
N THR A 204 -33.42 38.81 18.50
CA THR A 204 -34.48 38.67 17.49
C THR A 204 -35.87 38.63 18.14
N THR A 205 -36.93 38.48 17.36
CA THR A 205 -38.30 38.29 17.86
C THR A 205 -38.66 36.80 18.03
N LEU A 206 -37.70 35.89 17.90
CA LEU A 206 -37.92 34.45 17.98
C LEU A 206 -37.98 34.01 19.45
N ASP A 207 -38.92 33.10 19.77
CA ASP A 207 -39.04 32.51 21.10
C ASP A 207 -38.18 31.23 21.21
N PRO A 208 -37.08 31.23 21.99
CA PRO A 208 -36.21 30.07 22.14
C PRO A 208 -36.92 28.86 22.77
N LYS A 209 -38.01 29.06 23.52
CA LYS A 209 -38.80 27.95 24.11
C LYS A 209 -39.48 27.08 23.07
N ILE A 210 -39.61 27.55 21.82
CA ILE A 210 -40.14 26.74 20.72
C ILE A 210 -39.15 25.62 20.36
N LEU A 211 -37.84 25.90 20.37
CA LEU A 211 -36.79 24.94 20.03
C LEU A 211 -36.36 24.08 21.23
N PHE A 212 -36.40 24.64 22.44
CA PHE A 212 -35.80 24.05 23.63
C PHE A 212 -36.82 23.82 24.77
N LYS A 213 -37.93 23.15 24.46
CA LYS A 213 -39.09 23.00 25.37
C LYS A 213 -38.77 22.34 26.72
N ASP A 214 -37.79 21.43 26.74
CA ASP A 214 -37.43 20.63 27.91
C ASP A 214 -36.04 20.96 28.48
N ALA A 215 -35.39 22.02 27.97
CA ALA A 215 -34.09 22.44 28.46
C ALA A 215 -34.26 23.42 29.63
N ASP A 216 -33.55 23.18 30.73
CA ASP A 216 -33.42 24.14 31.83
C ASP A 216 -32.40 25.21 31.39
N ILE A 217 -32.88 26.18 30.60
CA ILE A 217 -32.10 27.30 30.04
C ILE A 217 -32.14 28.49 30.97
#